data_AF-A0AA39WXA6-F1
#
_entry.id   AF-A0AA39WXA6-F1
#
_cell.length_a   1.000
_cell.length_b   1.000
_cell.length_c   1.000
_cell.angle_alpha   90.00
_cell.angle_beta   90.00
_cell.angle_gamma   90.00
#
_symmetry.space_group_name_H-M   'P 1'
#
loop_
_entity.id
_entity.type
_entity.pdbx_description
1 polymer ?
#
loop_
_entity_poly.entity_id
_entity_poly.type
_entity_poly.pdbx_seq_one_letter_code
_entity_poly.pdbx_strand_id
1 'polypeptide(L)'
;MGGLNLEVAKFGMYVMFPIGIMYYFGTNLDSRFSVPAFWPKAEHSNKVPFDREEISAELERLRARRLHNRELRLAAEAREAQRNQSQNQNQQEDQS
;
A
#
# COMPACT_ATOMS: atom_id res chain seq x y z
N MET A 1 -46.83 -21.25 37.75
CA MET A 1 -46.18 -22.45 37.19
C MET A 1 -45.86 -22.22 35.71
N GLY A 2 -44.81 -21.43 35.40
CA GLY A 2 -44.45 -21.10 34.01
C GLY A 2 -42.95 -20.89 33.76
N GLY A 3 -42.08 -21.18 34.75
CA GLY A 3 -40.65 -20.91 34.67
C GLY A 3 -39.88 -21.90 33.78
N LEU A 4 -40.13 -23.21 33.94
CA LEU A 4 -39.44 -24.28 33.20
C LEU A 4 -39.64 -24.18 31.67
N ASN A 5 -40.84 -23.83 31.22
CA ASN A 5 -41.13 -23.76 29.78
C ASN A 5 -40.41 -22.59 29.09
N LEU A 6 -40.20 -21.49 29.80
CA LEU A 6 -39.53 -20.31 29.25
C LEU A 6 -38.01 -20.50 29.19
N GLU A 7 -37.43 -21.15 30.20
CA GLU A 7 -36.01 -21.51 30.22
C GLU A 7 -35.65 -22.51 29.12
N VAL A 8 -36.50 -23.52 28.90
CA VAL A 8 -36.33 -24.49 27.80
C VAL A 8 -36.48 -23.82 26.43
N ALA A 9 -37.43 -22.90 26.26
CA ALA A 9 -37.57 -22.15 25.01
C ALA A 9 -36.35 -21.25 24.73
N LYS A 10 -35.83 -20.57 25.76
CA LYS A 10 -34.63 -19.73 25.68
C LYS A 10 -33.39 -20.57 25.35
N PHE A 11 -33.25 -21.72 26.00
CA PHE A 11 -32.17 -22.67 25.72
C PHE A 11 -32.26 -23.21 24.29
N GLY A 12 -33.45 -23.61 23.85
CA GLY A 12 -33.71 -24.03 22.48
C GLY A 12 -33.33 -22.96 21.45
N MET A 13 -33.69 -21.69 21.70
CA MET A 13 -33.27 -20.57 20.85
C MET A 13 -31.73 -20.43 20.82
N TYR A 14 -31.06 -20.49 21.96
CA TYR A 14 -29.59 -20.36 22.02
C TYR A 14 -28.82 -21.52 21.41
N VAL A 15 -29.40 -22.71 21.34
CA VAL A 15 -28.79 -23.85 20.64
C VAL A 15 -29.12 -23.81 19.14
N MET A 16 -30.38 -23.56 18.78
CA MET A 16 -30.82 -23.56 17.38
C MET A 16 -30.32 -22.37 16.58
N PHE A 17 -30.19 -21.19 17.19
CA PHE A 17 -29.71 -19.99 16.52
C PHE A 17 -28.28 -20.12 15.95
N PRO A 18 -27.25 -20.50 16.74
CA PRO A 18 -25.91 -20.68 16.18
C PRO A 18 -25.82 -21.86 15.21
N ILE A 19 -26.55 -22.95 15.45
CA ILE A 19 -26.60 -24.11 14.52
C ILE A 19 -27.22 -23.70 13.18
N GLY A 20 -28.32 -22.93 13.19
CA GLY A 20 -28.97 -22.45 11.98
C GLY A 20 -28.10 -21.47 11.19
N ILE A 21 -27.42 -20.55 11.88
CA ILE A 21 -26.46 -19.62 11.26
C ILE A 21 -25.28 -20.39 10.65
N MET A 22 -24.74 -21.38 11.37
CA MET A 22 -23.69 -22.27 10.85
C MET A 22 -24.17 -23.12 9.68
N TYR A 23 -25.41 -23.59 9.65
CA TYR A 23 -25.91 -24.36 8.52
C TYR A 23 -26.09 -23.48 7.27
N TYR A 24 -26.66 -22.28 7.44
CA TYR A 24 -26.94 -21.35 6.35
C TYR A 24 -25.68 -20.70 5.78
N PHE A 25 -24.75 -20.26 6.64
CA PHE A 25 -23.51 -19.62 6.21
C PHE A 25 -22.30 -20.56 6.19
N GLY A 26 -22.23 -21.55 7.07
CA GLY A 26 -21.08 -22.46 7.21
C GLY A 26 -20.91 -23.43 6.05
N THR A 27 -21.97 -23.69 5.30
CA THR A 27 -21.86 -24.35 3.98
C THR A 27 -21.85 -23.27 2.91
N ASN A 28 -20.92 -23.34 1.94
CA ASN A 28 -20.83 -22.39 0.83
C ASN A 28 -20.25 -20.98 1.14
N LEU A 29 -19.43 -20.80 2.19
CA LEU A 29 -18.70 -19.53 2.41
C LEU A 29 -17.80 -19.17 1.22
N ASP A 30 -17.11 -20.14 0.64
CA ASP A 30 -16.12 -19.91 -0.41
C ASP A 30 -16.75 -19.24 -1.64
N SER A 31 -17.89 -19.73 -2.12
CA SER A 31 -18.56 -19.12 -3.29
C SER A 31 -19.22 -17.77 -2.99
N ARG A 32 -19.68 -17.55 -1.75
CA ARG A 32 -20.41 -16.33 -1.36
C ARG A 32 -19.48 -15.18 -0.98
N PHE A 33 -18.28 -15.48 -0.50
CA PHE A 33 -17.30 -14.50 -0.03
C PHE A 33 -16.00 -14.48 -0.84
N SER A 34 -15.81 -15.35 -1.84
CA SER A 34 -14.69 -15.21 -2.76
C SER A 34 -14.85 -13.95 -3.58
N VAL A 35 -13.86 -13.06 -3.52
CA VAL A 35 -13.77 -11.92 -4.42
C VAL A 35 -13.15 -12.40 -5.73
N PRO A 36 -13.88 -12.36 -6.87
CA PRO A 36 -13.30 -12.71 -8.15
C PRO A 36 -12.15 -11.74 -8.46
N ALA A 37 -11.00 -12.27 -8.88
CA ALA A 37 -9.81 -11.47 -9.17
C ALA A 37 -9.29 -10.64 -7.98
N PHE A 38 -9.40 -11.16 -6.75
CA PHE A 38 -8.80 -10.55 -5.55
C PHE A 38 -7.31 -10.19 -5.74
N TRP A 39 -6.55 -11.09 -6.38
CA TRP A 39 -5.15 -10.84 -6.71
C TRP A 39 -5.04 -10.17 -8.08
N PRO A 40 -4.19 -9.12 -8.21
CA PRO A 40 -3.86 -8.56 -9.51
C PRO A 40 -3.37 -9.66 -10.45
N LYS A 41 -3.95 -9.72 -11.65
CA LYS A 41 -3.54 -10.69 -12.67
C LYS A 41 -2.04 -10.54 -12.92
N ALA A 42 -1.35 -11.65 -13.16
CA ALA A 42 0.10 -11.66 -13.42
C ALA A 42 0.52 -10.73 -14.58
N GLU A 43 -0.39 -10.44 -15.52
CA GLU A 43 -0.21 -9.47 -16.60
C GLU A 43 -0.02 -8.02 -16.12
N HIS A 44 -0.60 -7.66 -14.97
CA HIS A 44 -0.45 -6.34 -14.34
C HIS A 44 0.73 -6.29 -13.35
N SER A 45 1.41 -7.42 -13.13
CA SER A 45 2.61 -7.45 -12.30
C SER A 45 3.79 -6.93 -13.09
N ASN A 46 4.70 -6.22 -12.42
CA ASN A 46 5.96 -5.78 -13.04
C ASN A 46 6.74 -7.03 -13.50
N LYS A 47 6.86 -7.20 -14.83
CA LYS A 47 7.67 -8.26 -15.42
C LYS A 47 9.14 -7.86 -15.26
N VAL A 48 9.91 -8.69 -14.56
CA VAL A 48 11.36 -8.51 -14.49
C VAL A 48 11.93 -8.89 -15.85
N PRO A 49 12.84 -8.10 -16.44
CA PRO A 49 13.54 -8.48 -17.66
C PRO A 49 14.24 -9.83 -17.51
N PHE A 50 14.02 -10.76 -18.43
CA PHE A 50 14.64 -12.10 -18.40
C PHE A 50 15.79 -12.23 -19.41
N ASP A 51 15.81 -11.42 -20.46
CA ASP A 51 16.84 -11.44 -21.48
C ASP A 51 18.03 -10.54 -21.14
N ARG A 52 19.24 -10.99 -21.47
CA ARG A 52 20.49 -10.27 -21.15
C ARG A 52 20.55 -8.88 -21.76
N GLU A 53 20.04 -8.74 -23.00
CA GLU A 53 19.99 -7.47 -23.72
C GLU A 53 19.02 -6.49 -23.04
N GLU A 54 17.82 -6.96 -22.69
CA GLU A 54 16.80 -6.19 -21.98
C GLU A 54 17.29 -5.73 -20.60
N ILE A 55 17.97 -6.62 -19.86
CA ILE A 55 18.59 -6.31 -18.57
C ILE A 55 19.63 -5.19 -18.73
N SER A 56 20.46 -5.26 -19.77
CA SER A 56 21.52 -4.26 -20.01
C SER A 56 20.93 -2.88 -20.35
N ALA A 57 19.88 -2.84 -21.17
CA ALA A 57 19.18 -1.62 -21.54
C ALA A 57 18.47 -0.99 -20.33
N GLU A 58 17.78 -1.79 -19.51
CA GLU A 58 17.12 -1.28 -18.31
C GLU A 58 18.14 -0.83 -17.26
N LEU A 59 19.29 -1.50 -17.15
CA LEU A 59 20.39 -1.08 -16.27
C LEU A 59 20.97 0.27 -16.71
N GLU A 60 21.15 0.50 -18.01
CA GLU A 60 21.60 1.77 -18.56
C GLU A 60 20.58 2.88 -18.29
N ARG A 61 19.30 2.62 -18.52
CA ARG A 61 18.19 3.54 -18.18
C ARG A 61 18.21 3.93 -16.70
N LEU A 62 18.39 2.95 -15.81
CA LEU A 62 18.46 3.18 -14.36
C LEU A 62 19.71 3.99 -13.97
N ARG A 63 20.86 3.74 -14.61
CA ARG A 63 22.08 4.53 -14.38
C ARG A 63 21.91 5.99 -14.83
N ALA A 64 21.34 6.21 -16.01
CA ALA A 64 21.05 7.55 -16.52
C ALA A 64 20.10 8.32 -15.57
N ARG A 65 19.02 7.67 -15.11
CA ARG A 65 18.08 8.27 -14.14
C ARG A 65 18.75 8.63 -12.82
N ARG A 66 19.65 7.77 -12.32
CA ARG A 66 20.42 8.06 -11.09
C ARG A 66 21.34 9.26 -11.26
N LEU A 67 22.06 9.34 -12.38
CA LEU A 67 22.98 10.44 -12.65
C LEU A 67 22.21 11.77 -12.77
N HIS A 68 21.11 11.78 -13.53
CA HIS A 68 20.25 12.95 -13.67
C HIS A 68 19.71 13.44 -12.32
N ASN A 69 19.18 12.54 -11.48
CA ASN A 69 18.70 12.92 -10.15
C ASN A 69 19.81 13.47 -9.25
N ARG A 70 21.04 12.95 -9.39
CA ARG A 70 22.21 13.46 -8.66
C ARG A 70 22.57 14.87 -9.11
N GLU A 71 22.57 15.12 -10.42
CA GLU A 71 22.83 16.45 -10.98
C GLU A 71 21.79 17.47 -10.51
N LEU A 72 20.51 17.11 -10.53
CA LEU A 72 19.43 17.97 -10.04
C LEU A 72 19.62 18.32 -8.56
N ARG A 73 20.00 17.33 -7.72
CA ARG A 73 20.31 17.58 -6.31
C ARG A 73 21.48 18.54 -6.13
N LEU A 74 22.60 18.29 -6.81
CA LEU A 74 23.78 19.15 -6.71
C LEU A 74 23.49 20.57 -7.21
N ALA A 75 22.69 20.72 -8.27
CA ALA A 75 22.29 22.02 -8.79
C ALA A 75 21.38 22.78 -7.81
N ALA A 76 20.47 22.07 -7.11
CA ALA A 76 19.64 22.66 -6.06
C ALA A 76 20.49 23.10 -4.86
N GLU A 77 21.37 22.24 -4.37
CA GLU A 77 22.30 22.54 -3.27
C GLU A 77 23.19 23.76 -3.59
N ALA A 78 23.69 23.86 -4.83
CA ALA A 78 24.49 25.00 -5.28
C ALA A 78 23.68 26.32 -5.33
N ARG A 79 22.43 26.27 -5.81
CA ARG A 79 21.54 27.45 -5.84
C ARG A 79 21.18 27.93 -4.44
N GLU A 80 20.91 26.99 -3.52
CA GLU A 80 20.64 27.31 -2.12
C GLU A 80 21.86 27.93 -1.45
N ALA A 81 23.06 27.39 -1.67
CA ALA A 81 24.30 27.96 -1.15
C ALA A 81 24.54 29.40 -1.65
N GLN A 82 24.32 29.66 -2.95
CA GLN A 82 24.42 31.02 -3.52
C GLN A 82 23.39 31.97 -2.90
N ARG A 83 22.13 31.54 -2.76
CA ARG A 83 21.07 32.35 -2.15
C ARG A 83 21.38 32.70 -0.70
N ASN A 84 21.90 31.75 0.07
CA ASN A 84 22.27 31.96 1.47
C ASN A 84 23.46 32.93 1.60
N GLN A 85 24.43 32.88 0.69
CA GLN A 85 25.55 33.82 0.65
C GLN A 85 25.09 35.26 0.35
N SER A 86 24.22 35.45 -0.65
CA SER A 86 23.68 36.78 -0.99
C SER A 86 22.82 37.35 0.15
N GLN A 87 22.05 36.51 0.86
CA GLN A 87 21.27 36.98 2.01
C GLN A 87 22.16 37.40 3.19
N ASN A 88 23.26 36.70 3.46
CA ASN A 88 24.19 37.06 4.52
C ASN A 88 24.97 38.35 4.21
N GLN A 89 25.31 38.61 2.94
CA GLN A 89 25.97 39.86 2.54
C GLN A 89 25.04 41.06 2.68
N ASN A 90 23.80 40.97 2.20
CA ASN A 90 22.83 42.06 2.31
C ASN A 90 22.50 42.40 3.78
N GLN A 91 22.51 41.42 4.69
CA GLN A 91 22.31 41.67 6.13
C GLN A 91 23.49 42.35 6.82
N GLN A 92 24.72 42.21 6.29
CA GLN A 92 25.90 42.90 6.80
C GLN A 92 25.99 44.35 6.30
N GLU A 93 25.53 44.61 5.07
CA GLU A 93 25.49 45.96 4.51
C GLU A 93 24.42 46.85 5.15
N ASP A 94 23.24 46.31 5.52
CA ASP A 94 22.18 47.08 6.22
C ASP A 94 22.48 47.40 7.70
N GLN A 95 23.54 46.81 8.28
CA GLN A 95 23.95 47.03 9.68
C GLN A 95 25.17 47.97 9.85
N SER A 96 25.76 48.46 8.76
CA SER A 96 26.92 49.37 8.77
C SER A 96 26.54 50.79 8.38
#